data_AF-A0A815YH02-F1
#
_entry.id   AF-A0A815YH02-F1
#
_cell.length_a   1.000
_cell.length_b   1.000
_cell.length_c   1.000
_cell.angle_alpha   90.00
_cell.angle_beta   90.00
_cell.angle_gamma   90.00
#
_symmetry.space_group_name_H-M   'P 1'
#
loop_
_entity.id
_entity.type
_entity.pdbx_description
1 polymer ?
#
loop_
_entity_poly.entity_id
_entity_poly.type
_entity_poly.pdbx_seq_one_letter_code
_entity_poly.pdbx_strand_id
1 'polypeptide(L)'
;MWSYVTYLAVGNNVYNTFGMLVPWMLLCGYIRQIPSWSYTGSVAAFTPVVINLGRLPYGDSIPASNYALLRIEENLVGISIGVVLTILIFPVFAVDVLKENINKTLITCKDSIRTIHTVYDQLLLHTESHPLNSNTFKINIAKESLIGAFLSQQFSKFQKLIGAQYTLITQASIEPTFWLNKFSTTQYKALITQQIDIFRMLHNIDTSLIRISETCSNIERLQQIGLIPNLHSEICQITGQLGDCVDLWSKYFTMTQSICNCKRQKTDTTVDEMQNIQQQQQQQQQQSTASSSQSDKKLHPDDYILEHEERLISLHSSVRQLYAQHQLSLNNLLSYLLEKLKQEDHQTLAQLLPHTTNDDMDAVIVALTSLFYSITHLINAVIMLGTGIHTIFELETTNIYRKY
;
A
#
# COMPACT_ATOMS: atom_id res chain seq x y z
N MET A 1 12.76 -25.06 26.57
CA MET A 1 14.20 -25.42 26.45
C MET A 1 15.12 -24.26 26.82
N TRP A 2 14.97 -23.07 26.23
CA TRP A 2 15.90 -21.95 26.51
C TRP A 2 16.01 -21.57 27.99
N SER A 3 14.90 -21.62 28.75
CA SER A 3 14.93 -21.38 30.20
C SER A 3 15.83 -22.38 30.94
N TYR A 4 15.79 -23.66 30.54
CA TYR A 4 16.63 -24.71 31.10
C TYR A 4 18.12 -24.53 30.75
N VAL A 5 18.41 -24.11 29.52
CA VAL A 5 19.79 -23.78 29.09
C VAL A 5 20.32 -22.57 29.87
N THR A 6 19.51 -21.54 30.02
CA THR A 6 19.86 -20.34 30.80
C THR A 6 20.18 -20.72 32.25
N TYR A 7 19.34 -21.58 32.85
CA TYR A 7 19.55 -22.10 34.19
C TYR A 7 20.86 -22.86 34.33
N LEU A 8 21.15 -23.82 33.45
CA LEU A 8 22.37 -24.61 33.52
C LEU A 8 23.63 -23.76 33.33
N ALA A 9 23.56 -22.72 32.48
CA ALA A 9 24.70 -21.88 32.16
C ALA A 9 25.02 -20.87 33.28
N VAL A 10 24.01 -20.37 33.98
CA VAL A 10 24.13 -19.19 34.85
C VAL A 10 23.87 -19.49 36.33
N GLY A 11 23.13 -20.55 36.65
CA GLY A 11 22.69 -20.85 38.00
C GLY A 11 21.69 -19.82 38.52
N ASN A 12 21.86 -19.38 39.78
CA ASN A 12 20.92 -18.50 40.48
C ASN A 12 21.28 -17.00 40.42
N ASN A 13 22.27 -16.60 39.61
CA ASN A 13 22.65 -15.20 39.50
C ASN A 13 21.65 -14.43 38.61
N VAL A 14 20.95 -13.47 39.20
CA VAL A 14 19.91 -12.65 38.57
C VAL A 14 20.45 -11.89 37.36
N TYR A 15 21.58 -11.19 37.51
CA TYR A 15 22.15 -10.33 36.47
C TYR A 15 22.56 -11.12 35.23
N ASN A 16 23.20 -12.26 35.45
CA ASN A 16 23.61 -13.15 34.36
C ASN A 16 22.38 -13.80 33.68
N THR A 17 21.30 -14.03 34.43
CA THR A 17 20.05 -14.60 33.89
C THR A 17 19.39 -13.58 32.96
N PHE A 18 19.35 -12.31 33.37
CA PHE A 18 18.93 -11.22 32.49
C PHE A 18 19.82 -11.11 31.24
N GLY A 19 21.15 -11.18 31.40
CA GLY A 19 22.08 -11.16 30.27
C GLY A 19 21.82 -12.25 29.24
N MET A 20 21.47 -13.46 29.66
CA MET A 20 21.13 -14.59 28.77
C MET A 20 19.71 -14.52 28.19
N LEU A 21 18.79 -13.80 28.84
CA LEU A 21 17.44 -13.58 28.33
C LEU A 21 17.41 -12.52 27.23
N VAL A 22 18.30 -11.51 27.27
CA VAL A 22 18.33 -10.42 26.27
C VAL A 22 18.48 -10.96 24.82
N PRO A 23 19.49 -11.80 24.48
CA PRO A 23 19.61 -12.37 23.14
C PRO A 23 18.39 -13.17 22.70
N TRP A 24 17.74 -13.87 23.63
CA TRP A 24 16.52 -14.63 23.35
C TRP A 24 15.33 -13.71 23.07
N MET A 25 15.19 -12.64 23.85
CA MET A 25 14.18 -11.61 23.62
C MET A 25 14.40 -10.92 22.26
N LEU A 26 15.65 -10.69 21.86
CA LEU A 26 15.98 -10.16 20.53
C LEU A 26 15.63 -11.16 19.42
N LEU A 27 15.98 -12.44 19.59
CA LEU A 27 15.67 -13.50 18.62
C LEU A 27 14.15 -13.68 18.46
N CYS A 28 13.40 -13.76 19.57
CA CYS A 28 11.96 -13.88 19.52
C CYS A 28 11.28 -12.59 19.06
N GLY A 29 11.87 -11.43 19.35
CA GLY A 29 11.48 -10.14 18.77
C GLY A 29 11.59 -10.14 17.25
N TYR A 30 12.68 -10.69 16.70
CA TYR A 30 12.84 -10.89 15.26
C TYR A 30 11.80 -11.87 14.69
N ILE A 31 11.60 -13.03 15.32
CA ILE A 31 10.58 -14.01 14.90
C ILE A 31 9.18 -13.39 14.91
N ARG A 32 8.90 -12.49 15.86
CA ARG A 32 7.62 -11.79 15.95
C ARG A 32 7.35 -10.86 14.77
N GLN A 33 8.38 -10.33 14.11
CA GLN A 33 8.22 -9.50 12.91
C GLN A 33 7.69 -10.30 11.71
N ILE A 34 7.78 -11.63 11.75
CA ILE A 34 7.22 -12.50 10.72
C ILE A 34 5.70 -12.68 10.99
N PRO A 35 4.79 -12.22 10.11
CA PRO A 35 3.36 -12.19 10.39
C PRO A 35 2.76 -13.54 10.80
N SER A 36 3.19 -14.63 10.16
CA SER A 36 2.73 -16.00 10.43
C SER A 36 3.19 -16.55 11.78
N TRP A 37 4.22 -15.96 12.39
CA TRP A 37 4.80 -16.40 13.66
C TRP A 37 4.65 -15.35 14.77
N SER A 38 3.96 -14.24 14.53
CA SER A 38 3.87 -13.11 15.48
C SER A 38 3.36 -13.53 16.87
N TYR A 39 2.32 -14.37 16.91
CA TYR A 39 1.78 -14.93 18.15
C TYR A 39 2.77 -15.87 18.83
N THR A 40 3.33 -16.83 18.09
CA THR A 40 4.30 -17.81 18.60
C THR A 40 5.56 -17.15 19.11
N GLY A 41 6.10 -16.16 18.39
CA GLY A 41 7.26 -15.38 18.79
C GLY A 41 7.02 -14.58 20.06
N SER A 42 5.82 -14.01 20.22
CA SER A 42 5.43 -13.32 21.46
C SER A 42 5.39 -14.29 22.64
N VAL A 43 4.67 -15.41 22.52
CA VAL A 43 4.58 -16.42 23.59
C VAL A 43 5.96 -17.00 23.93
N ALA A 44 6.80 -17.26 22.91
CA ALA A 44 8.16 -17.78 23.09
C ALA A 44 9.10 -16.76 23.75
N ALA A 45 8.93 -15.45 23.52
CA ALA A 45 9.68 -14.41 24.21
C ALA A 45 9.36 -14.39 25.71
N PHE A 46 8.07 -14.45 26.06
CA PHE A 46 7.64 -14.35 27.47
C PHE A 46 7.94 -15.60 28.29
N THR A 47 7.86 -16.79 27.70
CA THR A 47 7.91 -18.06 28.44
C THR A 47 9.20 -18.23 29.27
N PRO A 48 10.41 -17.97 28.76
CA PRO A 48 11.63 -18.10 29.54
C PRO A 48 11.81 -17.02 30.60
N VAL A 49 11.29 -15.81 30.35
CA VAL A 49 11.30 -14.71 31.33
C VAL A 49 10.47 -15.11 32.55
N VAL A 50 9.24 -15.58 32.33
CA VAL A 50 8.33 -16.06 33.38
C VAL A 50 8.94 -17.24 34.15
N ILE A 51 9.48 -18.24 33.45
CA ILE A 51 10.01 -19.45 34.09
C ILE A 51 11.28 -19.18 34.91
N ASN A 52 12.20 -18.35 34.41
CA ASN A 52 13.47 -18.08 35.09
C ASN A 52 13.31 -17.09 36.23
N LEU A 53 12.44 -16.08 36.09
CA LEU A 53 12.19 -15.12 37.18
C LEU A 53 11.39 -15.76 38.32
N GLY A 54 10.38 -16.58 38.02
CA GLY A 54 9.59 -17.31 39.03
C GLY A 54 10.35 -18.39 39.82
N ARG A 55 11.66 -18.55 39.58
CA ARG A 55 12.55 -19.53 40.20
C ARG A 55 13.60 -18.92 41.12
N LEU A 56 13.73 -17.59 41.17
CA LEU A 56 14.76 -16.96 41.98
C LEU A 56 14.49 -17.26 43.47
N PRO A 57 15.43 -17.90 44.19
CA PRO A 57 15.23 -18.23 45.58
C PRO A 57 15.38 -16.96 46.42
N TYR A 58 14.27 -16.30 46.71
CA TYR A 58 14.23 -15.41 47.86
C TYR A 58 14.25 -16.32 49.10
N GLY A 59 15.28 -16.13 49.94
CA GLY A 59 15.77 -17.06 50.96
C GLY A 59 14.72 -17.91 51.68
N ASP A 60 15.16 -19.11 52.09
CA ASP A 60 14.43 -20.24 52.69
C ASP A 60 13.55 -19.94 53.95
N SER A 61 13.32 -18.68 54.29
CA SER A 61 12.59 -18.22 55.48
C SER A 61 11.12 -17.84 55.24
N ILE A 62 10.55 -18.07 54.05
CA ILE A 62 9.20 -17.59 53.71
C ILE A 62 8.18 -18.75 53.70
N PRO A 63 7.09 -18.69 54.51
CA PRO A 63 6.07 -19.74 54.57
C PRO A 63 5.35 -19.93 53.23
N ALA A 64 4.97 -21.17 52.91
CA ALA A 64 4.43 -21.60 51.62
C ALA A 64 3.22 -20.77 51.08
N SER A 65 2.47 -20.10 51.96
CA SER A 65 1.42 -19.13 51.60
C SER A 65 1.95 -17.91 50.83
N ASN A 66 3.11 -17.39 51.23
CA ASN A 66 3.74 -16.23 50.60
C ASN A 66 4.51 -16.60 49.33
N TYR A 67 4.81 -17.88 49.12
CA TYR A 67 5.46 -18.37 47.91
C TYR A 67 4.60 -18.16 46.65
N ALA A 68 3.29 -18.37 46.76
CA ALA A 68 2.36 -18.14 45.67
C ALA A 68 2.25 -16.65 45.31
N LEU A 69 2.21 -15.78 46.33
CA LEU A 69 2.16 -14.34 46.15
C LEU A 69 3.43 -13.81 45.48
N LEU A 70 4.60 -14.25 45.95
CA LEU A 70 5.90 -13.85 45.40
C LEU A 70 6.04 -14.24 43.92
N ARG A 71 5.57 -15.43 43.54
CA ARG A 71 5.56 -15.86 42.13
C ARG A 71 4.63 -15.03 41.24
N ILE A 72 3.51 -14.55 41.78
CA ILE A 72 2.61 -13.64 41.04
C ILE A 72 3.30 -12.29 40.82
N GLU A 73 3.96 -11.75 41.85
CA GLU A 73 4.71 -10.49 41.77
C GLU A 73 5.87 -10.59 40.76
N GLU A 74 6.65 -11.68 40.78
CA GLU A 74 7.75 -11.89 39.84
C GLU A 74 7.27 -12.06 38.39
N ASN A 75 6.16 -12.76 38.19
CA ASN A 75 5.55 -12.87 36.86
C ASN A 75 5.03 -11.51 36.38
N LEU A 76 4.45 -10.70 37.26
CA LEU A 76 4.03 -9.33 36.93
C LEU A 76 5.23 -8.47 36.52
N VAL A 77 6.35 -8.56 37.25
CA VAL A 77 7.60 -7.85 36.91
C VAL A 77 8.16 -8.34 35.58
N GLY A 78 8.21 -9.66 35.35
CA GLY A 78 8.65 -10.25 34.09
C GLY A 78 7.79 -9.85 32.90
N ILE A 79 6.46 -9.83 33.06
CA ILE A 79 5.52 -9.33 32.06
C ILE A 79 5.75 -7.84 31.83
N SER A 80 5.91 -7.05 32.89
CA SER A 80 6.14 -5.60 32.80
C SER A 80 7.43 -5.28 32.04
N ILE A 81 8.53 -5.96 32.36
CA ILE A 81 9.82 -5.83 31.65
C ILE A 81 9.68 -6.31 30.20
N GLY A 82 9.01 -7.43 29.95
CA GLY A 82 8.78 -7.93 28.59
C GLY A 82 7.93 -6.99 27.75
N VAL A 83 6.91 -6.37 28.35
CA VAL A 83 6.07 -5.34 27.71
C VAL A 83 6.90 -4.09 27.40
N VAL A 84 7.69 -3.60 28.37
CA VAL A 84 8.58 -2.44 28.18
C VAL A 84 9.62 -2.71 27.09
N LEU A 85 10.29 -3.86 27.12
CA LEU A 85 11.26 -4.26 26.08
C LEU A 85 10.60 -4.39 24.71
N THR A 86 9.40 -4.97 24.63
CA THR A 86 8.69 -5.08 23.35
C THR A 86 8.32 -3.70 22.81
N ILE A 87 7.81 -2.81 23.66
CA ILE A 87 7.41 -1.45 23.26
C ILE A 87 8.62 -0.60 22.90
N LEU A 88 9.75 -0.75 23.59
CA LEU A 88 10.94 0.07 23.37
C LEU A 88 11.85 -0.47 22.26
N ILE A 89 12.03 -1.79 22.16
CA ILE A 89 13.00 -2.40 21.23
C ILE A 89 12.37 -2.74 19.87
N PHE A 90 11.14 -3.26 19.85
CA PHE A 90 10.46 -3.62 18.59
C PHE A 90 9.04 -3.04 18.51
N PRO A 91 8.88 -1.71 18.62
CA PRO A 91 7.58 -1.11 18.43
C PRO A 91 7.07 -1.38 17.02
N VAL A 92 5.90 -2.01 16.92
CA VAL A 92 5.12 -2.08 15.69
C VAL A 92 4.23 -0.85 15.67
N PHE A 93 4.52 0.09 14.78
CA PHE A 93 3.75 1.33 14.67
C PHE A 93 2.54 1.13 13.75
N ALA A 94 1.42 1.71 14.14
CA ALA A 94 0.25 1.85 13.31
C ALA A 94 0.57 2.59 12.01
N VAL A 95 1.54 3.51 12.00
CA VAL A 95 2.04 4.17 10.78
C VAL A 95 2.62 3.15 9.79
N ASP A 96 3.40 2.18 10.26
CA ASP A 96 4.03 1.18 9.38
C ASP A 96 2.97 0.22 8.80
N VAL A 97 2.02 -0.21 9.64
CA VAL A 97 0.87 -1.02 9.22
C VAL A 97 -0.04 -0.25 8.25
N LEU A 98 -0.24 1.05 8.48
CA LEU A 98 -0.98 1.94 7.59
C LEU A 98 -0.33 2.02 6.22
N LYS A 99 0.99 2.22 6.18
CA LYS A 99 1.80 2.27 4.96
C LYS A 99 1.71 0.96 4.17
N GLU A 100 1.78 -0.19 4.83
CA GLU A 100 1.59 -1.48 4.17
C GLU A 100 0.16 -1.61 3.59
N ASN A 101 -0.85 -1.22 4.37
CA ASN A 101 -2.25 -1.27 3.96
C ASN A 101 -2.54 -0.34 2.76
N ILE A 102 -1.99 0.87 2.76
CA ILE A 102 -2.05 1.80 1.61
C ILE A 102 -1.48 1.13 0.36
N ASN A 103 -0.32 0.47 0.46
CA ASN A 103 0.29 -0.21 -0.68
C ASN A 103 -0.60 -1.36 -1.22
N LYS A 104 -1.14 -2.20 -0.33
CA LYS A 104 -2.11 -3.24 -0.71
C LYS A 104 -3.34 -2.66 -1.41
N THR A 105 -3.78 -1.48 -0.98
CA THR A 105 -4.92 -0.78 -1.56
C THR A 105 -4.60 -0.24 -2.96
N LEU A 106 -3.41 0.32 -3.16
CA LEU A 106 -2.93 0.73 -4.49
C LEU A 106 -2.83 -0.44 -5.46
N ILE A 107 -2.29 -1.58 -5.01
CA ILE A 107 -2.23 -2.82 -5.81
C ILE A 107 -3.65 -3.27 -6.19
N THR A 108 -4.59 -3.25 -5.24
CA THR A 108 -5.99 -3.59 -5.52
C THR A 108 -6.64 -2.63 -6.51
N CYS A 109 -6.36 -1.33 -6.42
CA CYS A 109 -6.81 -0.34 -7.43
C CYS A 109 -6.27 -0.66 -8.81
N LYS A 110 -4.97 -0.94 -8.92
CA LYS A 110 -4.33 -1.33 -10.18
C LYS A 110 -5.00 -2.55 -10.80
N ASP A 111 -5.18 -3.61 -10.01
CA ASP A 111 -5.79 -4.85 -10.49
C ASP A 111 -7.24 -4.62 -10.94
N SER A 112 -7.97 -3.74 -10.25
CA SER A 112 -9.33 -3.35 -10.63
C SER A 112 -9.37 -2.57 -11.95
N ILE A 113 -8.49 -1.58 -12.14
CA ILE A 113 -8.35 -0.83 -13.40
C ILE A 113 -8.01 -1.79 -14.56
N ARG A 114 -7.04 -2.68 -14.34
CA ARG A 114 -6.63 -3.67 -15.35
C ARG A 114 -7.76 -4.64 -15.69
N THR A 115 -8.57 -5.00 -14.72
CA THR A 115 -9.72 -5.88 -14.97
C THR A 115 -10.77 -5.17 -15.82
N ILE A 116 -11.11 -3.91 -15.50
CA ILE A 116 -12.03 -3.10 -16.32
C ILE A 116 -11.51 -3.02 -17.76
N HIS A 117 -10.21 -2.78 -17.93
CA HIS A 117 -9.57 -2.81 -19.25
C HIS A 117 -9.79 -4.15 -19.97
N THR A 118 -9.53 -5.30 -19.32
CA THR A 118 -9.73 -6.62 -19.95
C THR A 118 -11.20 -6.95 -20.25
N VAL A 119 -12.13 -6.51 -19.40
CA VAL A 119 -13.57 -6.72 -19.60
C VAL A 119 -14.03 -5.93 -20.83
N TYR A 120 -13.53 -4.71 -20.96
CA TYR A 120 -13.84 -3.84 -22.08
C TYR A 120 -13.25 -4.35 -23.40
N ASP A 121 -12.01 -4.81 -23.38
CA ASP A 121 -11.36 -5.51 -24.49
C ASP A 121 -12.19 -6.71 -24.97
N GLN A 122 -12.66 -7.55 -24.04
CA GLN A 122 -13.49 -8.71 -24.36
C GLN A 122 -14.91 -8.36 -24.85
N LEU A 123 -15.54 -7.31 -24.30
CA LEU A 123 -16.87 -6.87 -24.72
C LEU A 123 -16.89 -6.35 -26.16
N LEU A 124 -15.78 -5.77 -26.63
CA LEU A 124 -15.73 -5.01 -27.88
C LEU A 124 -14.96 -5.70 -29.00
N LEU A 125 -13.90 -6.46 -28.71
CA LEU A 125 -13.17 -7.20 -29.74
C LEU A 125 -13.88 -8.48 -30.20
N HIS A 126 -14.74 -9.09 -29.37
CA HIS A 126 -15.56 -10.22 -29.83
C HIS A 126 -16.62 -9.83 -30.87
N THR A 127 -16.77 -8.54 -31.17
CA THR A 127 -17.71 -8.03 -32.17
C THR A 127 -17.12 -8.01 -33.59
N GLU A 128 -15.79 -8.11 -33.78
CA GLU A 128 -15.17 -7.99 -35.12
C GLU A 128 -14.89 -9.33 -35.82
N SER A 129 -14.88 -10.47 -35.13
CA SER A 129 -14.31 -11.71 -35.69
C SER A 129 -15.30 -12.79 -36.17
N HIS A 130 -16.61 -12.56 -36.12
CA HIS A 130 -17.58 -13.54 -36.65
C HIS A 130 -18.44 -12.96 -37.79
N PRO A 131 -18.22 -13.38 -39.06
CA PRO A 131 -19.17 -13.10 -40.12
C PRO A 131 -20.47 -13.87 -39.87
N LEU A 132 -21.58 -13.12 -39.91
CA LEU A 132 -22.98 -13.53 -39.95
C LEU A 132 -23.27 -15.04 -39.84
N ASN A 133 -23.81 -15.44 -38.70
CA ASN A 133 -25.06 -16.19 -38.73
C ASN A 133 -26.01 -15.60 -37.69
N SER A 134 -27.07 -14.98 -38.20
CA SER A 134 -28.08 -14.22 -37.49
C SER A 134 -28.74 -15.05 -36.39
N ASN A 135 -29.08 -14.35 -35.30
CA ASN A 135 -29.95 -14.78 -34.20
C ASN A 135 -29.23 -15.39 -32.99
N THR A 136 -28.29 -14.66 -32.40
CA THR A 136 -28.36 -14.23 -30.99
C THR A 136 -27.02 -13.63 -30.60
N PHE A 137 -26.91 -12.29 -30.70
CA PHE A 137 -25.87 -11.55 -29.98
C PHE A 137 -26.23 -11.60 -28.48
N LYS A 138 -26.00 -12.75 -27.85
CA LYS A 138 -25.99 -12.86 -26.40
C LYS A 138 -24.55 -12.66 -25.99
N ILE A 139 -24.21 -11.44 -25.57
CA ILE A 139 -23.22 -11.26 -24.51
C ILE A 139 -23.60 -12.32 -23.48
N ASN A 140 -22.75 -13.32 -23.30
CA ASN A 140 -23.13 -14.50 -22.53
C ASN A 140 -23.43 -14.02 -21.11
N ILE A 141 -24.71 -13.86 -20.76
CA ILE A 141 -25.21 -13.32 -19.47
C ILE A 141 -24.63 -14.11 -18.28
N ALA A 142 -24.16 -15.33 -18.53
CA ALA A 142 -23.37 -16.11 -17.57
C ALA A 142 -22.03 -15.46 -17.15
N LYS A 143 -21.44 -14.58 -17.98
CA LYS A 143 -20.24 -13.78 -17.66
C LYS A 143 -20.59 -12.52 -16.88
N GLU A 144 -21.78 -11.95 -17.05
CA GLU A 144 -22.21 -10.72 -16.37
C GLU A 144 -22.35 -10.92 -14.86
N SER A 145 -22.96 -12.04 -14.44
CA SER A 145 -23.03 -12.40 -13.02
C SER A 145 -21.64 -12.67 -12.42
N LEU A 146 -20.70 -13.22 -13.21
CA LEU A 146 -19.32 -13.43 -12.80
C LEU A 146 -18.54 -12.11 -12.69
N ILE A 147 -18.75 -11.17 -13.61
CA ILE A 147 -18.16 -9.83 -13.58
C ILE A 147 -18.68 -9.07 -12.36
N GLY A 148 -20.01 -9.04 -12.17
CA GLY A 148 -20.62 -8.42 -10.99
C GLY A 148 -20.17 -9.06 -9.67
N ALA A 149 -20.03 -10.38 -9.62
CA ALA A 149 -19.53 -11.11 -8.45
C ALA A 149 -18.04 -10.80 -8.17
N PHE A 150 -17.20 -10.79 -9.21
CA PHE A 150 -15.79 -10.43 -9.07
C PHE A 150 -15.64 -8.99 -8.59
N LEU A 151 -16.38 -8.07 -9.20
CA LEU A 151 -16.31 -6.66 -8.85
C LEU A 151 -16.80 -6.47 -7.43
N SER A 152 -17.97 -6.96 -7.05
CA SER A 152 -18.47 -6.89 -5.67
C SER A 152 -17.48 -7.49 -4.66
N GLN A 153 -16.75 -8.54 -5.02
CA GLN A 153 -15.66 -9.08 -4.21
C GLN A 153 -14.50 -8.08 -4.06
N GLN A 154 -14.06 -7.42 -5.14
CA GLN A 154 -13.05 -6.37 -5.07
C GLN A 154 -13.56 -5.18 -4.26
N PHE A 155 -14.83 -4.82 -4.40
CA PHE A 155 -15.47 -3.76 -3.61
C PHE A 155 -15.40 -4.06 -2.12
N SER A 156 -15.76 -5.29 -1.73
CA SER A 156 -15.71 -5.74 -0.34
C SER A 156 -14.28 -5.73 0.22
N LYS A 157 -13.30 -6.20 -0.55
CA LYS A 157 -11.89 -6.17 -0.15
C LYS A 157 -11.41 -4.74 0.07
N PHE A 158 -11.71 -3.85 -0.88
CA PHE A 158 -11.33 -2.45 -0.81
C PHE A 158 -11.94 -1.73 0.39
N GLN A 159 -13.24 -1.92 0.63
CA GLN A 159 -13.94 -1.31 1.76
C GLN A 159 -13.35 -1.75 3.11
N LYS A 160 -12.96 -3.03 3.23
CA LYS A 160 -12.25 -3.53 4.42
C LYS A 160 -10.89 -2.86 4.60
N LEU A 161 -10.11 -2.70 3.52
CA LEU A 161 -8.81 -2.03 3.56
C LEU A 161 -8.95 -0.55 3.98
N ILE A 162 -9.84 0.20 3.34
CA ILE A 162 -10.11 1.62 3.68
C ILE A 162 -10.59 1.78 5.12
N GLY A 163 -11.51 0.93 5.59
CA GLY A 163 -11.98 0.95 6.98
C GLY A 163 -10.85 0.71 7.99
N ALA A 164 -9.96 -0.23 7.68
CA ALA A 164 -8.76 -0.46 8.47
C ALA A 164 -7.80 0.74 8.42
N GLN A 165 -7.60 1.36 7.25
CA GLN A 165 -6.74 2.55 7.13
C GLN A 165 -7.22 3.73 7.98
N TYR A 166 -8.53 4.02 8.03
CA TYR A 166 -9.05 5.09 8.90
C TYR A 166 -8.77 4.83 10.38
N THR A 167 -8.94 3.57 10.81
CA THR A 167 -8.64 3.15 12.19
C THR A 167 -7.14 3.26 12.48
N LEU A 168 -6.30 2.91 11.51
CA LEU A 168 -4.85 3.03 11.63
C LEU A 168 -4.39 4.50 11.65
N ILE A 169 -5.05 5.40 10.90
CA ILE A 169 -4.77 6.85 10.97
C ILE A 169 -5.05 7.40 12.36
N THR A 170 -6.18 7.04 12.98
CA THR A 170 -6.51 7.54 14.32
C THR A 170 -5.52 7.01 15.35
N GLN A 171 -5.14 5.72 15.25
CA GLN A 171 -4.10 5.13 16.08
C GLN A 171 -2.75 5.84 15.89
N ALA A 172 -2.29 5.97 14.64
CA ALA A 172 -1.06 6.66 14.27
C ALA A 172 -1.01 8.13 14.76
N SER A 173 -2.15 8.81 14.81
CA SER A 173 -2.21 10.21 15.30
C SER A 173 -1.98 10.35 16.80
N ILE A 174 -2.20 9.27 17.57
CA ILE A 174 -2.02 9.23 19.03
C ILE A 174 -0.62 8.68 19.37
N GLU A 175 0.09 8.11 18.40
CA GLU A 175 1.41 7.54 18.63
C GLU A 175 2.40 8.61 19.10
N PRO A 176 3.25 8.28 20.09
CA PRO A 176 4.24 9.21 20.57
C PRO A 176 5.28 9.50 19.48
N THR A 177 5.52 10.79 19.24
CA THR A 177 6.44 11.28 18.21
C THR A 177 7.92 11.04 18.52
N PHE A 178 8.25 10.29 19.59
CA PHE A 178 9.65 10.05 19.98
C PHE A 178 10.44 9.27 18.93
N TRP A 179 9.79 8.35 18.22
CA TRP A 179 10.45 7.42 17.30
C TRP A 179 10.23 7.71 15.82
N LEU A 180 9.32 8.63 15.51
CA LEU A 180 8.84 8.89 14.15
C LEU A 180 8.82 10.39 13.87
N ASN A 181 9.00 10.74 12.60
CA ASN A 181 8.71 12.08 12.12
C ASN A 181 7.24 12.43 12.39
N LYS A 182 6.96 13.73 12.50
CA LYS A 182 5.60 14.24 12.77
C LYS A 182 4.61 13.66 11.76
N PHE A 183 3.75 12.75 12.22
CA PHE A 183 2.73 12.12 11.39
C PHE A 183 1.72 13.17 10.90
N SER A 184 1.54 13.25 9.59
CA SER A 184 0.62 14.22 8.98
C SER A 184 -0.75 13.60 8.75
N THR A 185 -1.57 13.58 9.79
CA THR A 185 -2.94 13.04 9.74
C THR A 185 -3.75 13.60 8.57
N THR A 186 -3.61 14.90 8.27
CA THR A 186 -4.32 15.57 7.18
C THR A 186 -3.93 15.00 5.81
N GLN A 187 -2.64 14.79 5.56
CA GLN A 187 -2.14 14.29 4.28
C GLN A 187 -2.52 12.83 4.05
N TYR A 188 -2.42 11.99 5.09
CA TYR A 188 -2.87 10.61 4.99
C TYR A 188 -4.39 10.51 4.79
N LYS A 189 -5.20 11.35 5.45
CA LYS A 189 -6.65 11.40 5.19
C LYS A 189 -6.97 11.84 3.76
N ALA A 190 -6.25 12.82 3.23
CA ALA A 190 -6.39 13.23 1.83
C ALA A 190 -6.06 12.08 0.88
N LEU A 191 -4.99 11.33 1.14
CA LEU A 191 -4.60 10.15 0.37
C LEU A 191 -5.69 9.06 0.38
N ILE A 192 -6.25 8.74 1.54
CA ILE A 192 -7.39 7.79 1.64
C ILE A 192 -8.59 8.30 0.84
N THR A 193 -8.88 9.59 0.92
CA THR A 193 -10.00 10.21 0.19
C THR A 193 -9.80 10.05 -1.32
N GLN A 194 -8.58 10.26 -1.82
CA GLN A 194 -8.24 10.07 -3.23
C GLN A 194 -8.38 8.60 -3.64
N GLN A 195 -8.00 7.64 -2.80
CA GLN A 195 -8.23 6.21 -3.05
C GLN A 195 -9.73 5.88 -3.14
N ILE A 196 -10.54 6.44 -2.25
CA ILE A 196 -12.01 6.29 -2.28
C ILE A 196 -12.59 6.88 -3.57
N ASP A 197 -12.09 8.04 -4.02
CA ASP A 197 -12.59 8.69 -5.22
C ASP A 197 -12.23 7.90 -6.48
N ILE A 198 -10.99 7.39 -6.60
CA ILE A 198 -10.61 6.45 -7.67
C ILE A 198 -11.63 5.31 -7.75
N PHE A 199 -11.93 4.71 -6.60
CA PHE A 199 -12.80 3.57 -6.53
C PHE A 199 -14.27 3.89 -6.86
N ARG A 200 -14.79 5.02 -6.37
CA ARG A 200 -16.13 5.51 -6.76
C ARG A 200 -16.23 5.72 -8.26
N MET A 201 -15.18 6.26 -8.88
CA MET A 201 -15.17 6.47 -10.32
C MET A 201 -15.07 5.16 -11.10
N LEU A 202 -14.28 4.18 -10.62
CA LEU A 202 -14.26 2.84 -11.20
C LEU A 202 -15.64 2.17 -11.13
N HIS A 203 -16.36 2.33 -10.01
CA HIS A 203 -17.73 1.84 -9.86
C HIS A 203 -18.70 2.48 -10.84
N ASN A 204 -18.60 3.81 -11.02
CA ASN A 204 -19.48 4.53 -11.92
C ASN A 204 -19.18 4.19 -13.38
N ILE A 205 -17.91 4.01 -13.74
CA ILE A 205 -17.50 3.50 -15.07
C ILE A 205 -18.15 2.15 -15.30
N ASP A 206 -17.99 1.23 -14.37
CA ASP A 206 -18.55 -0.13 -14.47
C ASP A 206 -20.08 -0.12 -14.59
N THR A 207 -20.77 0.61 -13.73
CA THR A 207 -22.25 0.74 -13.78
C THR A 207 -22.71 1.34 -15.11
N SER A 208 -21.97 2.33 -15.63
CA SER A 208 -22.27 2.93 -16.93
C SER A 208 -22.04 1.94 -18.07
N LEU A 209 -21.01 1.10 -17.98
CA LEU A 209 -20.72 0.04 -18.96
C LEU A 209 -21.77 -1.06 -18.95
N ILE A 210 -22.19 -1.54 -17.77
CA ILE A 210 -23.28 -2.51 -17.63
C ILE A 210 -24.55 -1.95 -18.28
N ARG A 211 -24.88 -0.69 -17.97
CA ARG A 211 -26.06 -0.04 -18.55
C ARG A 211 -25.98 0.10 -20.07
N ILE A 212 -24.81 0.45 -20.61
CA ILE A 212 -24.59 0.47 -22.07
C ILE A 212 -24.80 -0.94 -22.64
N SER A 213 -24.23 -1.97 -22.01
CA SER A 213 -24.38 -3.38 -22.42
C SER A 213 -25.84 -3.84 -22.43
N GLU A 214 -26.60 -3.55 -21.37
CA GLU A 214 -28.01 -3.92 -21.24
C GLU A 214 -28.90 -3.19 -22.26
N THR A 215 -28.65 -1.90 -22.49
CA THR A 215 -29.48 -1.07 -23.37
C THR A 215 -29.15 -1.30 -24.86
N CYS A 216 -27.93 -1.75 -25.18
CA CYS A 216 -27.49 -1.92 -26.55
C CYS A 216 -27.85 -3.29 -27.15
N SER A 217 -29.15 -3.60 -27.24
CA SER A 217 -29.60 -4.69 -28.13
C SER A 217 -29.40 -4.36 -29.63
N ASN A 218 -29.04 -3.11 -29.97
CA ASN A 218 -28.77 -2.59 -31.31
C ASN A 218 -27.30 -2.16 -31.56
N ILE A 219 -26.30 -2.83 -30.95
CA ILE A 219 -24.85 -2.52 -31.09
C ILE A 219 -24.41 -2.36 -32.55
N GLU A 220 -24.96 -3.16 -33.47
CA GLU A 220 -24.59 -3.14 -34.89
C GLU A 220 -24.69 -1.74 -35.51
N ARG A 221 -25.66 -0.92 -35.09
CA ARG A 221 -25.82 0.45 -35.63
C ARG A 221 -24.82 1.45 -35.06
N LEU A 222 -24.54 1.36 -33.76
CA LEU A 222 -23.51 2.20 -33.12
C LEU A 222 -22.09 1.83 -33.61
N GLN A 223 -21.88 0.57 -33.98
CA GLN A 223 -20.65 0.07 -34.58
C GLN A 223 -20.49 0.55 -36.03
N GLN A 224 -21.58 0.55 -36.82
CA GLN A 224 -21.58 1.09 -38.20
C GLN A 224 -21.18 2.56 -38.28
N ILE A 225 -21.38 3.34 -37.21
CA ILE A 225 -21.09 4.77 -37.16
C ILE A 225 -19.65 5.07 -36.70
N GLY A 226 -18.90 4.02 -36.32
CA GLY A 226 -17.52 4.15 -35.86
C GLY A 226 -17.38 4.81 -34.48
N LEU A 227 -18.49 5.05 -33.77
CA LEU A 227 -18.46 5.63 -32.43
C LEU A 227 -17.84 4.64 -31.42
N ILE A 228 -18.25 3.37 -31.49
CA ILE A 228 -17.82 2.33 -30.56
C ILE A 228 -16.34 1.98 -30.71
N PRO A 229 -15.77 1.74 -31.91
CA PRO A 229 -14.35 1.39 -32.06
C PRO A 229 -13.40 2.52 -31.60
N ASN A 230 -13.75 3.78 -31.87
CA ASN A 230 -12.94 4.92 -31.47
C ASN A 230 -12.97 5.11 -29.94
N LEU A 231 -14.16 5.12 -29.35
CA LEU A 231 -14.34 5.14 -27.89
C LEU A 231 -13.64 3.95 -27.24
N HIS A 232 -13.67 2.78 -27.90
CA HIS A 232 -12.99 1.59 -27.45
C HIS A 232 -11.49 1.79 -27.33
N SER A 233 -10.85 2.21 -28.41
CA SER A 233 -9.41 2.41 -28.42
C SER A 233 -8.97 3.45 -27.37
N GLU A 234 -9.75 4.53 -27.20
CA GLU A 234 -9.42 5.61 -26.29
C GLU A 234 -9.59 5.20 -24.82
N ILE A 235 -10.70 4.52 -24.47
CA ILE A 235 -10.90 4.00 -23.11
C ILE A 235 -9.85 2.94 -22.79
N CYS A 236 -9.53 2.05 -23.72
CA CYS A 236 -8.45 1.06 -23.55
C CYS A 236 -7.10 1.72 -23.30
N GLN A 237 -6.76 2.73 -24.09
CA GLN A 237 -5.52 3.48 -23.93
C GLN A 237 -5.46 4.19 -22.57
N ILE A 238 -6.53 4.92 -22.19
CA ILE A 238 -6.59 5.67 -20.94
C ILE A 238 -6.51 4.71 -19.73
N THR A 239 -7.29 3.62 -19.73
CA THR A 239 -7.31 2.66 -18.62
C THR A 239 -5.97 1.92 -18.49
N GLY A 240 -5.31 1.60 -19.61
CA GLY A 240 -3.95 1.04 -19.61
C GLY A 240 -2.94 2.00 -18.99
N GLN A 241 -2.89 3.25 -19.48
CA GLN A 241 -1.98 4.27 -18.97
C GLN A 241 -2.23 4.59 -17.49
N LEU A 242 -3.49 4.57 -17.06
CA LEU A 242 -3.86 4.77 -15.66
C LEU A 242 -3.38 3.61 -14.77
N GLY A 243 -3.52 2.38 -15.25
CA GLY A 243 -3.00 1.19 -14.57
C GLY A 243 -1.49 1.26 -14.37
N ASP A 244 -0.76 1.64 -15.41
CA ASP A 244 0.69 1.85 -15.35
C ASP A 244 1.07 2.98 -14.39
N CYS A 245 0.30 4.07 -14.38
CA CYS A 245 0.50 5.18 -13.46
C CYS A 245 0.33 4.75 -11.98
N VAL A 246 -0.73 4.01 -11.66
CA VAL A 246 -0.95 3.49 -10.30
C VAL A 246 0.13 2.50 -9.88
N ASP A 247 0.60 1.66 -10.81
CA ASP A 247 1.73 0.74 -10.57
C ASP A 247 3.01 1.52 -10.24
N LEU A 248 3.26 2.59 -10.99
CA LEU A 248 4.39 3.49 -10.77
C LEU A 248 4.34 4.13 -9.37
N TRP A 249 3.15 4.60 -8.97
CA TRP A 249 2.94 5.17 -7.64
C TRP A 249 3.08 4.14 -6.52
N SER A 250 2.61 2.91 -6.71
CA SER A 250 2.81 1.82 -5.74
C SER A 250 4.30 1.47 -5.57
N LYS A 251 5.04 1.40 -6.69
CA LYS A 251 6.50 1.19 -6.67
C LYS A 251 7.22 2.33 -5.96
N TYR A 252 6.86 3.57 -6.31
CA TYR A 252 7.39 4.77 -5.68
C TYR A 252 7.16 4.76 -4.17
N PHE A 253 5.91 4.50 -3.75
CA PHE A 253 5.55 4.43 -2.36
C PHE A 253 6.32 3.33 -1.61
N THR A 254 6.43 2.13 -2.20
CA THR A 254 7.21 1.02 -1.61
C THR A 254 8.70 1.36 -1.47
N MET A 255 9.26 2.01 -2.47
CA MET A 255 10.67 2.46 -2.48
C MET A 255 10.92 3.53 -1.42
N THR A 256 9.99 4.47 -1.25
CA THR A 256 10.11 5.46 -0.18
C THR A 256 10.03 4.83 1.22
N GLN A 257 9.20 3.80 1.39
CA GLN A 257 9.14 3.03 2.65
C GLN A 257 10.44 2.27 2.93
N SER A 258 11.04 1.63 1.92
CA SER A 258 12.28 0.88 2.12
C SER A 258 13.45 1.79 2.52
N ILE A 259 13.53 2.99 1.92
CA ILE A 259 14.53 4.01 2.28
C ILE A 259 14.33 4.47 3.73
N CYS A 260 13.09 4.74 4.14
CA CYS A 260 12.79 5.12 5.53
C CYS A 260 13.17 4.02 6.52
N ASN A 261 12.86 2.76 6.20
CA ASN A 261 13.16 1.61 7.06
C ASN A 261 14.67 1.33 7.16
N CYS A 262 15.42 1.46 6.06
CA CYS A 262 16.87 1.28 6.06
C CYS A 262 17.57 2.34 6.93
N LYS A 263 17.11 3.60 6.89
CA LYS A 263 17.66 4.66 7.75
C LYS A 263 17.33 4.43 9.23
N ARG A 264 16.16 3.89 9.54
CA ARG A 264 15.81 3.50 10.92
C ARG A 264 16.82 2.50 11.48
N GLN A 265 17.10 1.43 10.75
CA GLN A 265 18.11 0.44 11.12
C GLN A 265 19.51 1.04 11.26
N LYS A 266 19.89 1.99 10.38
CA LYS A 266 21.20 2.64 10.46
C LYS A 266 21.35 3.53 11.70
N THR A 267 20.28 4.20 12.12
CA THR A 267 20.29 5.05 13.34
C THR A 267 20.53 4.19 14.58
N ASP A 268 19.92 3.02 14.63
CA ASP A 268 20.14 2.05 15.71
C ASP A 268 21.58 1.52 15.68
N THR A 269 22.11 1.22 14.48
CA THR A 269 23.50 0.74 14.31
C THR A 269 24.54 1.81 14.62
N THR A 270 24.28 3.09 14.33
CA THR A 270 25.24 4.18 14.63
C THR A 270 25.32 4.49 16.12
N VAL A 271 24.25 4.26 16.89
CA VAL A 271 24.32 4.32 18.36
C VAL A 271 25.25 3.23 18.89
N ASP A 272 25.16 2.02 18.35
CA ASP A 272 26.03 0.90 18.72
C ASP A 272 27.47 1.11 18.24
N GLU A 273 27.68 1.64 17.02
CA GLU A 273 29.00 2.00 16.50
C GLU A 273 29.63 3.16 17.27
N MET A 274 28.86 4.19 17.67
CA MET A 274 29.38 5.26 18.53
C MET A 274 29.76 4.75 19.92
N GLN A 275 28.99 3.82 20.50
CA GLN A 275 29.35 3.17 21.76
C GLN A 275 30.60 2.31 21.61
N ASN A 276 30.73 1.56 20.51
CA ASN A 276 31.93 0.77 20.22
C ASN A 276 33.15 1.64 19.90
N ILE A 277 33.00 2.76 19.20
CA ILE A 277 34.08 3.72 18.91
C ILE A 277 34.49 4.42 20.21
N GLN A 278 33.56 4.73 21.11
CA GLN A 278 33.88 5.32 22.41
C GLN A 278 34.60 4.32 23.32
N GLN A 279 34.22 3.03 23.28
CA GLN A 279 34.96 1.95 23.95
C GLN A 279 36.32 1.66 23.29
N GLN A 280 36.41 1.69 21.96
CA GLN A 280 37.68 1.52 21.25
C GLN A 280 38.61 2.72 21.43
N GLN A 281 38.11 3.95 21.57
CA GLN A 281 38.93 5.11 21.91
C GLN A 281 39.47 5.02 23.34
N GLN A 282 38.71 4.44 24.28
CA GLN A 282 39.21 4.11 25.62
C GLN A 282 40.27 3.00 25.59
N GLN A 283 40.17 2.03 24.68
CA GLN A 283 41.16 0.96 24.52
C GLN A 283 42.39 1.40 23.70
N GLN A 284 42.23 2.26 22.70
CA GLN A 284 43.33 2.81 21.87
C GLN A 284 44.18 3.83 22.63
N GLN A 285 43.64 4.51 23.65
CA GLN A 285 44.46 5.26 24.61
C GLN A 285 45.41 4.35 25.42
N GLN A 286 45.27 3.03 25.37
CA GLN A 286 46.17 2.07 26.01
C GLN A 286 47.10 1.32 25.05
N GLN A 287 46.87 1.38 23.73
CA GLN A 287 47.70 0.66 22.76
C GLN A 287 47.93 1.48 21.49
N SER A 288 49.00 2.27 21.49
CA SER A 288 49.57 2.86 20.28
C SER A 288 50.79 2.05 19.83
N THR A 289 50.60 1.14 18.87
CA THR A 289 51.64 0.80 17.87
C THR A 289 51.02 0.14 16.65
N ALA A 290 51.17 0.83 15.52
CA ALA A 290 51.24 0.40 14.11
C ALA A 290 50.52 -0.89 13.66
N SER A 291 49.54 -0.73 12.74
CA SER A 291 49.73 -1.16 11.34
C SER A 291 48.53 -0.81 10.46
N SER A 292 48.84 -0.25 9.29
CA SER A 292 48.04 -0.20 8.07
C SER A 292 47.84 -1.64 7.55
N SER A 293 46.81 -2.06 6.82
CA SER A 293 46.21 -1.49 5.61
C SER A 293 45.24 -2.55 5.06
N GLN A 294 44.05 -2.18 4.59
CA GLN A 294 43.49 -2.68 3.32
C GLN A 294 42.15 -1.99 3.06
N SER A 295 42.11 -1.18 2.00
CA SER A 295 40.94 -0.43 1.55
C SER A 295 40.16 -1.28 0.55
N ASP A 296 39.18 -2.04 1.04
CA ASP A 296 38.06 -2.45 0.20
C ASP A 296 37.23 -1.21 -0.15
N LYS A 297 37.04 -0.96 -1.45
CA LYS A 297 36.13 0.08 -1.95
C LYS A 297 34.69 -0.28 -1.53
N LYS A 298 34.33 0.08 -0.30
CA LYS A 298 32.93 0.21 0.13
C LYS A 298 32.30 1.28 -0.76
N LEU A 299 31.31 0.86 -1.56
CA LEU A 299 30.44 1.76 -2.31
C LEU A 299 29.93 2.82 -1.33
N HIS A 300 30.18 4.10 -1.64
CA HIS A 300 29.87 5.17 -0.69
C HIS A 300 28.35 5.25 -0.57
N PRO A 301 27.78 5.29 0.64
CA PRO A 301 26.31 5.38 0.83
C PRO A 301 25.65 6.54 0.07
N ASP A 302 26.43 7.57 -0.27
CA ASP A 302 25.97 8.72 -1.03
C ASP A 302 25.70 8.39 -2.50
N ASP A 303 26.40 7.41 -3.08
CA ASP A 303 26.15 6.93 -4.46
C ASP A 303 24.75 6.29 -4.57
N TYR A 304 24.29 5.62 -3.51
CA TYR A 304 22.96 5.01 -3.45
C TYR A 304 21.84 6.06 -3.36
N ILE A 305 22.08 7.15 -2.63
CA ILE A 305 21.12 8.26 -2.51
C ILE A 305 20.99 9.00 -3.84
N LEU A 306 22.11 9.21 -4.54
CA LEU A 306 22.13 9.86 -5.85
C LEU A 306 21.37 9.05 -6.92
N GLU A 307 21.57 7.72 -6.95
CA GLU A 307 20.85 6.83 -7.87
C GLU A 307 19.33 6.86 -7.61
N HIS A 308 18.92 6.95 -6.34
CA HIS A 308 17.52 7.08 -5.98
C HIS A 308 16.92 8.43 -6.38
N GLU A 309 17.69 9.51 -6.28
CA GLU A 309 17.27 10.85 -6.69
C GLU A 309 17.06 10.94 -8.22
N GLU A 310 18.00 10.41 -9.00
CA GLU A 310 17.87 10.35 -10.47
C GLU A 310 16.64 9.53 -10.89
N ARG A 311 16.40 8.39 -10.24
CA ARG A 311 15.19 7.59 -10.46
C ARG A 311 13.93 8.36 -10.07
N LEU A 312 13.96 9.15 -9.01
CA LEU A 312 12.85 10.01 -8.57
C LEU A 312 12.49 11.07 -9.62
N ILE A 313 13.52 11.75 -10.14
CA ILE A 313 13.39 12.80 -11.16
C ILE A 313 12.85 12.20 -12.46
N SER A 314 13.40 11.06 -12.89
CA SER A 314 12.90 10.30 -14.04
C SER A 314 11.43 9.92 -13.88
N LEU A 315 11.05 9.46 -12.68
CA LEU A 315 9.66 9.13 -12.37
C LEU A 315 8.73 10.34 -12.46
N HIS A 316 9.13 11.46 -11.85
CA HIS A 316 8.37 12.70 -11.87
C HIS A 316 8.16 13.20 -13.29
N SER A 317 9.21 13.11 -14.14
CA SER A 317 9.11 13.46 -15.55
C SER A 317 8.13 12.54 -16.31
N SER A 318 8.16 11.23 -16.02
CA SER A 318 7.25 10.24 -16.62
C SER A 318 5.79 10.49 -16.23
N VAL A 319 5.53 10.83 -14.96
CA VAL A 319 4.19 11.20 -14.48
C VAL A 319 3.69 12.46 -15.18
N ARG A 320 4.55 13.47 -15.34
CA ARG A 320 4.17 14.72 -16.01
C ARG A 320 3.88 14.51 -17.50
N GLN A 321 4.64 13.63 -18.14
CA GLN A 321 4.39 13.23 -19.51
C GLN A 321 3.06 12.45 -19.65
N LEU A 322 2.79 11.51 -18.73
CA LEU A 322 1.52 10.79 -18.66
C LEU A 322 0.34 11.75 -18.45
N TYR A 323 0.48 12.75 -17.57
CA TYR A 323 -0.54 13.79 -17.39
C TYR A 323 -0.84 14.53 -18.69
N ALA A 324 0.20 14.99 -19.40
CA ALA A 324 0.03 15.71 -20.66
C ALA A 324 -0.63 14.82 -21.74
N GLN A 325 -0.25 13.54 -21.79
CA GLN A 325 -0.86 12.56 -22.69
C GLN A 325 -2.32 12.29 -22.33
N HIS A 326 -2.66 12.10 -21.06
CA HIS A 326 -4.04 11.91 -20.61
C HIS A 326 -4.92 13.10 -20.94
N GLN A 327 -4.43 14.32 -20.69
CA GLN A 327 -5.17 15.54 -20.99
C GLN A 327 -5.40 15.68 -22.49
N LEU A 328 -4.42 15.32 -23.32
CA LEU A 328 -4.55 15.32 -24.77
C LEU A 328 -5.58 14.29 -25.24
N SER A 329 -5.51 13.05 -24.77
CA SER A 329 -6.49 12.00 -25.11
C SER A 329 -7.91 12.39 -24.70
N LEU A 330 -8.07 13.00 -23.52
CA LEU A 330 -9.36 13.47 -23.03
C LEU A 330 -9.90 14.64 -23.88
N ASN A 331 -9.04 15.57 -24.26
CA ASN A 331 -9.41 16.67 -25.16
C ASN A 331 -9.80 16.13 -26.55
N ASN A 332 -9.10 15.11 -27.05
CA ASN A 332 -9.43 14.47 -28.32
C ASN A 332 -10.78 13.75 -28.26
N LEU A 333 -11.03 12.95 -27.22
CA LEU A 333 -12.31 12.29 -26.97
C LEU A 333 -13.45 13.31 -26.90
N LEU A 334 -13.26 14.38 -26.12
CA LEU A 334 -14.27 15.42 -25.96
C LEU A 334 -14.52 16.17 -27.27
N SER A 335 -13.46 16.51 -28.01
CA SER A 335 -13.57 17.18 -29.30
C SER A 335 -14.29 16.29 -30.32
N TYR A 336 -13.96 14.99 -30.35
CA TYR A 336 -14.63 14.00 -31.19
C TYR A 336 -16.13 13.87 -30.85
N LEU A 337 -16.46 13.75 -29.56
CA LEU A 337 -17.86 13.67 -29.10
C LEU A 337 -18.63 14.95 -29.45
N LEU A 338 -18.05 16.13 -29.21
CA LEU A 338 -18.67 17.41 -29.52
C LEU A 338 -18.81 17.63 -31.03
N GLU A 339 -17.82 17.24 -31.83
CA GLU A 339 -17.85 17.35 -33.28
C GLU A 339 -18.90 16.40 -33.88
N LYS A 340 -18.99 15.17 -33.37
CA LYS A 340 -20.05 14.23 -33.76
C LYS A 340 -21.44 14.70 -33.36
N LEU A 341 -21.60 15.25 -32.16
CA LEU A 341 -22.86 15.87 -31.72
C LEU A 341 -23.25 17.12 -32.54
N LYS A 342 -22.27 17.80 -33.15
CA LYS A 342 -22.47 19.04 -33.92
C LYS A 342 -22.66 18.80 -35.43
N GLN A 343 -22.00 17.78 -35.99
CA GLN A 343 -22.09 17.43 -37.41
C GLN A 343 -23.32 16.59 -37.73
N GLU A 344 -23.85 15.84 -36.76
CA GLU A 344 -25.11 15.14 -36.94
C GLU A 344 -26.27 16.10 -36.62
N ASP A 345 -26.86 16.65 -37.69
CA ASP A 345 -28.15 17.33 -37.66
C ASP A 345 -29.12 16.55 -36.75
N HIS A 346 -30.00 17.22 -36.00
CA HIS A 346 -30.98 16.54 -35.13
C HIS A 346 -31.79 15.43 -35.85
N GLN A 347 -31.84 15.47 -37.19
CA GLN A 347 -32.41 14.43 -38.04
C GLN A 347 -31.59 13.14 -38.13
N THR A 348 -30.25 13.18 -38.11
CA THR A 348 -29.41 11.97 -38.16
C THR A 348 -29.41 11.23 -36.83
N LEU A 349 -29.37 11.95 -35.71
CA LEU A 349 -29.56 11.40 -34.36
C LEU A 349 -30.96 10.78 -34.18
N ALA A 350 -31.99 11.38 -34.80
CA ALA A 350 -33.34 10.82 -34.87
C ALA A 350 -33.47 9.64 -35.87
N GLN A 351 -32.64 9.57 -36.91
CA GLN A 351 -32.56 8.46 -37.88
C GLN A 351 -31.67 7.31 -37.41
N LEU A 352 -30.75 7.56 -36.48
CA LEU A 352 -29.88 6.58 -35.84
C LEU A 352 -30.70 5.57 -35.00
N LEU A 353 -31.77 6.06 -34.37
CA LEU A 353 -32.63 5.30 -33.47
C LEU A 353 -34.14 5.54 -33.73
N PRO A 354 -34.65 5.19 -34.92
CA PRO A 354 -36.04 5.40 -35.27
C PRO A 354 -36.98 4.38 -34.61
N HIS A 355 -36.46 3.38 -33.89
CA HIS A 355 -37.22 2.23 -33.33
C HIS A 355 -36.94 1.94 -31.85
N THR A 356 -36.07 2.68 -31.18
CA THR A 356 -36.00 2.61 -29.72
C THR A 356 -36.99 3.59 -29.14
N THR A 357 -37.59 3.24 -28.01
CA THR A 357 -38.33 4.23 -27.24
C THR A 357 -37.40 5.38 -26.89
N ASN A 358 -37.92 6.60 -26.75
CA ASN A 358 -37.11 7.74 -26.28
C ASN A 358 -36.35 7.40 -24.99
N ASP A 359 -36.93 6.52 -24.16
CA ASP A 359 -36.37 6.06 -22.89
C ASP A 359 -35.02 5.31 -23.03
N ASP A 360 -34.85 4.47 -24.05
CA ASP A 360 -33.59 3.72 -24.25
C ASP A 360 -32.47 4.65 -24.75
N MET A 361 -32.83 5.63 -25.59
CA MET A 361 -31.90 6.66 -26.08
C MET A 361 -31.37 7.53 -24.95
N ASP A 362 -32.28 8.01 -24.12
CA ASP A 362 -31.93 8.80 -22.95
C ASP A 362 -31.05 7.99 -21.99
N ALA A 363 -31.32 6.69 -21.82
CA ALA A 363 -30.49 5.81 -21.01
C ALA A 363 -29.05 5.66 -21.54
N VAL A 364 -28.86 5.50 -22.86
CA VAL A 364 -27.52 5.41 -23.47
C VAL A 364 -26.76 6.73 -23.35
N ILE A 365 -27.42 7.86 -23.63
CA ILE A 365 -26.79 9.19 -23.51
C ILE A 365 -26.37 9.48 -22.07
N VAL A 366 -27.24 9.17 -21.10
CA VAL A 366 -26.93 9.30 -19.68
C VAL A 366 -25.75 8.40 -19.29
N ALA A 367 -25.71 7.15 -19.77
CA ALA A 367 -24.62 6.23 -19.47
C ALA A 367 -23.29 6.68 -20.07
N LEU A 368 -23.27 7.15 -21.33
CA LEU A 368 -22.05 7.69 -21.98
C LEU A 368 -21.55 8.96 -21.29
N THR A 369 -22.46 9.86 -20.89
CA THR A 369 -22.10 11.08 -20.17
C THR A 369 -21.54 10.76 -18.78
N SER A 370 -22.17 9.81 -18.07
CA SER A 370 -21.69 9.29 -16.79
C SER A 370 -20.32 8.63 -16.91
N LEU A 371 -20.11 7.84 -17.95
CA LEU A 371 -18.83 7.20 -18.25
C LEU A 371 -17.73 8.24 -18.47
N PHE A 372 -17.97 9.24 -19.32
CA PHE A 372 -17.02 10.32 -19.59
C PHE A 372 -16.68 11.12 -18.33
N TYR A 373 -17.69 11.52 -17.56
CA TYR A 373 -17.52 12.21 -16.29
C TYR A 373 -16.66 11.38 -15.32
N SER A 374 -16.95 10.09 -15.21
CA SER A 374 -16.26 9.19 -14.30
C SER A 374 -14.80 8.96 -14.70
N ILE A 375 -14.49 8.81 -15.99
CA ILE A 375 -13.12 8.70 -16.50
C ILE A 375 -12.33 9.99 -16.20
N THR A 376 -12.94 11.15 -16.43
CA THR A 376 -12.30 12.46 -16.15
C THR A 376 -11.96 12.60 -14.66
N HIS A 377 -12.90 12.27 -13.79
CA HIS A 377 -12.68 12.31 -12.35
C HIS A 377 -11.69 11.25 -11.87
N LEU A 378 -11.68 10.07 -12.48
CA LEU A 378 -10.71 9.01 -12.19
C LEU A 378 -9.29 9.47 -12.50
N ILE A 379 -9.06 10.09 -13.66
CA ILE A 379 -7.76 10.66 -14.04
C ILE A 379 -7.32 11.68 -12.98
N ASN A 380 -8.17 12.65 -12.65
CA ASN A 380 -7.89 13.65 -11.63
C ASN A 380 -7.57 13.02 -10.27
N ALA A 381 -8.33 12.00 -9.85
CA ALA A 381 -8.11 11.33 -8.57
C ALA A 381 -6.75 10.60 -8.52
N VAL A 382 -6.33 9.95 -9.62
CA VAL A 382 -5.01 9.30 -9.71
C VAL A 382 -3.87 10.32 -9.71
N ILE A 383 -4.04 11.47 -10.36
CA ILE A 383 -3.04 12.55 -10.32
C ILE A 383 -2.92 13.10 -8.90
N MET A 384 -4.05 13.40 -8.26
CA MET A 384 -4.10 13.90 -6.89
C MET A 384 -3.47 12.89 -5.92
N LEU A 385 -3.73 11.59 -6.11
CA LEU A 385 -3.08 10.50 -5.37
C LEU A 385 -1.55 10.57 -5.49
N GLY A 386 -1.04 10.75 -6.70
CA GLY A 386 0.38 10.94 -6.95
C GLY A 386 0.98 12.12 -6.20
N THR A 387 0.33 13.28 -6.29
CA THR A 387 0.77 14.49 -5.56
C THR A 387 0.72 14.30 -4.05
N GLY A 388 -0.27 13.56 -3.53
CA GLY A 388 -0.41 13.24 -2.11
C GLY A 388 0.72 12.33 -1.63
N ILE A 389 1.04 11.27 -2.38
CA ILE A 389 2.17 10.37 -2.08
C ILE A 389 3.48 11.17 -2.08
N HIS A 390 3.70 12.02 -3.08
CA HIS A 390 4.89 12.85 -3.16
C HIS A 390 5.00 13.83 -1.99
N THR A 391 3.91 14.50 -1.62
CA THR A 391 3.88 15.43 -0.48
C THR A 391 4.17 14.72 0.84
N ILE A 392 3.63 13.50 1.03
CA ILE A 392 3.93 12.68 2.21
C ILE A 392 5.42 12.32 2.22
N PHE A 393 5.97 11.91 1.09
CA PHE A 393 7.39 11.62 0.98
C PHE A 393 8.26 12.84 1.29
N GLU A 394 7.94 14.00 0.71
CA GLU A 394 8.63 15.25 1.00
C GLU A 394 8.57 15.54 2.49
N LEU A 395 7.41 15.47 3.15
CA LEU A 395 7.27 15.73 4.59
C LEU A 395 8.08 14.74 5.45
N GLU A 396 8.13 13.47 5.06
CA GLU A 396 8.89 12.46 5.77
C GLU A 396 10.41 12.61 5.56
N THR A 397 10.83 13.23 4.46
CA THR A 397 12.25 13.36 4.08
C THR A 397 12.82 14.77 4.21
N THR A 398 12.02 15.85 4.28
CA THR A 398 12.55 17.23 4.30
C THR A 398 13.38 17.49 5.54
N ASN A 399 13.01 16.91 6.69
CA ASN A 399 13.84 17.00 7.90
C ASN A 399 15.19 16.29 7.74
N ILE A 400 15.28 15.34 6.81
CA ILE A 400 16.49 14.56 6.53
C ILE A 400 17.39 15.34 5.56
N TYR A 401 16.84 15.92 4.50
CA TYR A 401 17.61 16.69 3.53
C TYR A 401 18.05 18.06 4.04
N ARG A 402 17.31 18.69 4.96
CA ARG A 402 17.69 20.00 5.52
C ARG A 402 18.92 19.95 6.47
N LYS A 403 19.39 18.75 6.82
CA LYS A 403 20.56 18.53 7.69
C LYS A 403 21.86 18.27 6.92
N TYR A 404 21.77 18.02 5.62
CA TYR A 404 22.89 17.97 4.68
C TYR A 404 22.87 19.24 3.83
#